data_AF-A0A2D5MVB4-F1
#
_entry.id   AF-A0A2D5MVB4-F1
#
_cell.length_a   1.000
_cell.length_b   1.000
_cell.length_c   1.000
_cell.angle_alpha   90.00
_cell.angle_beta   90.00
_cell.angle_gamma   90.00
#
_symmetry.space_group_name_H-M   'P 1'
#
loop_
_entity.id
_entity.type
_entity.pdbx_description
1 polymer ?
#
loop_
_entity_poly.entity_id
_entity_poly.type
_entity_poly.pdbx_seq_one_letter_code
_entity_poly.pdbx_strand_id
1 'polypeptide(L)'
;MRQFRLSIQTVVTLSTILILPHLCQAHNGPHPSVHDTVAGILNRFKSTLSTDEIVTIDLAKARALLTEKEKHVLSHEHISFHVNIPVKVFIIRDASMGDKPFWLKEREFKPLGLKFKIQNRDVDFWVKDFNAGRVSLGINSLSGNDHHYGVAL
;
A
#
# COMPACT_ATOMS: atom_id res chain seq x y z
N MET A 1 -59.53 1.49 -3.69
CA MET A 1 -58.29 0.80 -4.06
C MET A 1 -57.80 1.39 -5.39
N ARG A 2 -56.75 2.22 -5.38
CA ARG A 2 -56.26 2.95 -6.57
C ARG A 2 -55.13 2.14 -7.20
N GLN A 3 -55.38 1.53 -8.36
CA GLN A 3 -54.36 0.76 -9.08
C GLN A 3 -53.37 1.71 -9.74
N PHE A 4 -52.10 1.66 -9.33
CA PHE A 4 -51.00 2.35 -10.00
C PHE A 4 -50.69 1.61 -11.31
N ARG A 5 -51.07 2.18 -12.46
CA ARG A 5 -50.60 1.75 -13.77
C ARG A 5 -49.27 2.46 -14.07
N LEU A 6 -48.14 1.80 -13.80
CA LEU A 6 -46.85 2.29 -14.30
C LEU A 6 -46.80 2.07 -15.82
N SER A 7 -46.51 3.13 -16.57
CA SER A 7 -46.23 3.02 -18.01
C SER A 7 -44.93 2.25 -18.22
N ILE A 8 -44.84 1.48 -19.32
CA ILE A 8 -43.63 0.74 -19.72
C ILE A 8 -42.41 1.69 -19.76
N GLN A 9 -42.62 2.95 -20.17
CA GLN A 9 -41.56 3.97 -20.15
C GLN A 9 -41.07 4.26 -18.72
N THR A 10 -41.97 4.35 -17.74
CA THR A 10 -41.61 4.58 -16.34
C THR A 10 -40.83 3.40 -15.77
N VAL A 11 -41.19 2.17 -16.14
CA VAL A 11 -40.46 0.95 -15.72
C VAL A 11 -39.05 0.92 -16.33
N VAL A 12 -38.92 1.19 -17.63
CA VAL A 12 -37.62 1.21 -18.32
C VAL A 12 -36.69 2.29 -17.75
N THR A 13 -37.23 3.48 -17.44
CA THR A 13 -36.45 4.58 -16.86
C THR A 13 -35.97 4.25 -15.44
N LEU A 14 -36.82 3.59 -14.64
CA LEU A 14 -36.46 3.17 -13.28
C LEU A 14 -35.40 2.05 -13.30
N SER A 15 -35.52 1.11 -14.24
CA SER A 15 -34.55 0.02 -14.43
C SER A 15 -33.18 0.54 -14.91
N THR A 16 -33.13 1.56 -15.75
CA THR A 16 -31.85 2.14 -16.20
C THR A 16 -31.12 2.90 -15.09
N ILE A 17 -31.86 3.59 -14.21
CA ILE A 17 -31.29 4.28 -13.04
C ILE A 17 -30.69 3.29 -12.03
N LEU A 18 -31.31 2.12 -11.85
CA LEU A 18 -30.84 1.09 -10.92
C LEU A 18 -29.57 0.34 -11.40
N ILE A 19 -29.26 0.36 -12.70
CA ILE A 19 -28.09 -0.34 -13.26
C ILE A 19 -26.85 0.58 -13.33
N LEU A 20 -27.04 1.90 -13.38
CA LEU A 20 -25.96 2.90 -13.44
C LEU A 20 -24.92 2.84 -12.30
N PRO A 21 -25.26 2.59 -11.02
CA PRO A 21 -24.26 2.63 -9.94
C PRO A 21 -23.26 1.47 -10.00
N HIS A 22 -23.53 0.38 -10.73
CA HIS A 22 -22.60 -0.72 -10.89
C HIS A 22 -21.39 -0.39 -11.79
N LEU A 23 -21.49 0.66 -12.62
CA LEU A 23 -20.40 1.11 -13.48
C LEU A 23 -19.43 2.07 -12.77
N CYS A 24 -19.78 2.55 -11.58
CA CYS A 24 -18.94 3.41 -10.75
C CYS A 24 -18.29 2.63 -9.60
N GLN A 25 -17.54 1.57 -9.91
CA GLN A 25 -16.59 1.00 -8.95
C GLN A 25 -15.36 1.90 -8.88
N ALA A 26 -15.47 3.02 -8.18
CA ALA A 26 -14.38 3.98 -7.96
C ALA A 26 -13.45 3.58 -6.81
N HIS A 27 -13.59 2.37 -6.24
CA HIS A 27 -12.95 2.04 -4.98
C HIS A 27 -11.44 1.77 -5.11
N ASN A 28 -10.96 1.37 -6.29
CA ASN A 28 -9.54 1.07 -6.53
C ASN A 28 -9.14 1.51 -7.96
N GLY A 29 -8.00 2.20 -8.09
CA GLY A 29 -7.38 2.41 -9.40
C GLY A 29 -6.97 1.08 -10.06
N PRO A 30 -6.35 1.08 -11.26
CA PRO A 30 -5.94 -0.13 -11.97
C PRO A 30 -4.80 -0.92 -11.29
N HIS A 31 -4.47 -0.62 -10.04
CA HIS A 31 -3.37 -1.20 -9.28
C HIS A 31 -3.87 -1.90 -8.00
N PRO A 32 -3.17 -2.94 -7.52
CA PRO A 32 -3.55 -3.64 -6.30
C PRO A 32 -3.58 -2.71 -5.08
N SER A 33 -4.64 -2.81 -4.27
CA SER A 33 -4.78 -2.05 -3.03
C SER A 33 -3.95 -2.65 -1.91
N VAL A 34 -3.14 -1.82 -1.23
CA VAL A 34 -2.42 -2.20 -0.01
C VAL A 34 -3.41 -2.59 1.09
N HIS A 35 -4.52 -1.85 1.23
CA HIS A 35 -5.55 -2.13 2.23
C HIS A 35 -6.15 -3.53 2.04
N ASP A 36 -6.59 -3.83 0.82
CA ASP A 36 -7.19 -5.12 0.48
C ASP A 36 -6.17 -6.26 0.65
N THR A 37 -4.91 -5.98 0.31
CA THR A 37 -3.81 -6.95 0.50
C THR A 37 -3.58 -7.24 1.97
N VAL A 38 -3.53 -6.23 2.84
CA VAL A 38 -3.39 -6.42 4.30
C VAL A 38 -4.60 -7.17 4.87
N ALA A 39 -5.81 -6.81 4.49
CA ALA A 39 -7.02 -7.52 4.91
C ALA A 39 -7.00 -8.99 4.47
N GLY A 40 -6.57 -9.26 3.23
CA GLY A 40 -6.38 -10.61 2.69
C GLY A 40 -5.35 -11.43 3.47
N ILE A 41 -4.19 -10.84 3.78
CA ILE A 41 -3.15 -11.47 4.61
C ILE A 41 -3.72 -11.84 5.99
N LEU A 42 -4.41 -10.91 6.66
CA LEU A 42 -4.99 -11.16 7.98
C LEU A 42 -6.02 -12.29 7.95
N ASN A 43 -6.90 -12.31 6.94
CA ASN A 43 -7.88 -13.38 6.77
C ASN A 43 -7.20 -14.73 6.51
N ARG A 44 -6.17 -14.75 5.65
CA ARG A 44 -5.39 -15.96 5.35
C ARG A 44 -4.71 -16.48 6.61
N PHE A 45 -3.99 -15.63 7.34
CA PHE A 45 -3.31 -16.02 8.58
C PHE A 45 -4.29 -16.60 9.60
N LYS A 46 -5.46 -15.98 9.78
CA LYS A 46 -6.53 -16.50 10.66
C LYS A 46 -7.07 -17.87 10.21
N SER A 47 -7.09 -18.16 8.91
CA SER A 47 -7.57 -19.45 8.39
C SER A 47 -6.52 -20.56 8.38
N THR A 48 -5.23 -20.22 8.33
CA THR A 48 -4.15 -21.20 8.13
C THR A 48 -3.29 -21.45 9.36
N LEU A 49 -3.24 -20.52 10.31
CA LEU A 49 -2.45 -20.64 11.53
C LEU A 49 -3.34 -21.02 12.71
N SER A 50 -2.80 -21.76 13.66
CA SER A 50 -3.46 -22.01 14.94
C SER A 50 -3.53 -20.74 15.79
N THR A 51 -4.44 -20.69 16.76
CA THR A 51 -4.58 -19.56 17.68
C THR A 51 -3.26 -19.23 18.39
N ASP A 52 -2.55 -20.24 18.87
CA ASP A 52 -1.27 -20.07 19.58
C ASP A 52 -0.20 -19.48 18.65
N GLU A 53 -0.17 -19.89 17.38
CA GLU A 53 0.73 -19.31 16.39
C GLU A 53 0.39 -17.87 16.04
N ILE A 54 -0.90 -17.49 16.02
CA ILE A 54 -1.33 -16.11 15.76
C ILE A 54 -0.93 -15.20 16.92
N VAL A 55 -1.09 -15.65 18.16
CA VAL A 55 -0.76 -14.85 19.36
C VAL A 55 0.75 -14.65 19.51
N THR A 56 1.56 -15.61 19.03
CA THR A 56 3.02 -15.59 19.16
C THR A 56 3.75 -15.12 17.91
N ILE A 57 3.03 -14.73 16.85
CA ILE A 57 3.66 -14.30 15.60
C ILE A 57 4.42 -12.98 15.81
N ASP A 58 5.70 -12.98 15.44
CA ASP A 58 6.52 -11.78 15.39
C ASP A 58 6.61 -11.22 13.96
N LEU A 59 7.26 -10.06 13.82
CA LEU A 59 7.40 -9.39 12.52
C LEU A 59 8.19 -10.21 11.50
N ALA A 60 9.20 -10.95 11.96
CA ALA A 60 10.07 -11.74 11.09
C ALA A 60 9.30 -12.95 10.52
N LYS A 61 8.56 -13.66 11.38
CA LYS A 61 7.68 -14.76 11.00
C LYS A 61 6.54 -14.27 10.12
N ALA A 62 5.91 -13.14 10.46
CA ALA A 62 4.87 -12.54 9.62
C ALA A 62 5.38 -12.24 8.21
N ARG A 63 6.55 -11.62 8.08
CA ARG A 63 7.18 -11.34 6.77
C ARG A 63 7.51 -12.62 6.01
N ALA A 64 8.01 -13.66 6.68
CA ALA A 64 8.36 -14.93 6.05
C ALA A 64 7.13 -15.67 5.50
N LEU A 65 5.96 -15.50 6.13
CA LEU A 65 4.69 -16.10 5.71
C LEU A 65 3.98 -15.33 4.58
N LEU A 66 4.49 -14.16 4.19
CA LEU A 66 3.96 -13.44 3.04
C LEU A 66 4.30 -14.17 1.74
N THR A 67 3.32 -14.27 0.86
CA THR A 67 3.52 -14.70 -0.52
C THR A 67 4.29 -13.64 -1.31
N GLU A 68 4.91 -14.04 -2.42
CA GLU A 68 5.64 -13.10 -3.28
C GLU A 68 4.73 -12.00 -3.85
N LYS A 69 3.46 -12.34 -4.16
CA LYS A 69 2.47 -11.35 -4.61
C LYS A 69 2.17 -10.32 -3.53
N GLU A 70 1.95 -10.75 -2.29
CA GLU A 70 1.69 -9.84 -1.17
C GLU A 70 2.92 -8.97 -0.89
N LYS A 71 4.13 -9.56 -0.84
CA LYS A 71 5.38 -8.79 -0.69
C LYS A 71 5.53 -7.76 -1.80
N HIS A 72 5.22 -8.11 -3.04
CA HIS A 72 5.26 -7.19 -4.17
C HIS A 72 4.36 -5.98 -3.95
N VAL A 73 3.07 -6.20 -3.62
CA VAL A 73 2.13 -5.09 -3.39
C VAL A 73 2.59 -4.22 -2.22
N LEU A 74 2.95 -4.83 -1.08
CA LEU A 74 3.40 -4.10 0.10
C LEU A 74 4.71 -3.32 -0.12
N SER A 75 5.52 -3.70 -1.11
CA SER A 75 6.77 -3.03 -1.44
C SER A 75 6.66 -1.98 -2.56
N HIS A 76 5.50 -1.86 -3.23
CA HIS A 76 5.34 -1.01 -4.43
C HIS A 76 4.11 -0.09 -4.43
N GLU A 77 2.98 -0.49 -3.83
CA GLU A 77 1.70 0.18 -4.10
C GLU A 77 1.23 1.12 -2.98
N HIS A 78 2.13 1.57 -2.10
CA HIS A 78 1.77 2.48 -1.01
C HIS A 78 1.81 3.95 -1.43
N ILE A 79 2.89 4.38 -2.08
CA ILE A 79 3.03 5.73 -2.65
C ILE A 79 3.41 5.56 -4.11
N SER A 80 2.68 6.20 -5.02
CA SER A 80 3.06 6.23 -6.43
C SER A 80 2.86 7.60 -7.05
N PHE A 81 3.78 7.97 -7.93
CA PHE A 81 3.77 9.24 -8.64
C PHE A 81 4.47 9.09 -10.00
N HIS A 82 4.33 10.08 -10.87
CA HIS A 82 4.95 10.09 -12.19
C HIS A 82 6.01 11.18 -12.28
N VAL A 83 7.14 10.87 -12.90
CA VAL A 83 8.23 11.81 -13.17
C VAL A 83 8.49 11.86 -14.67
N ASN A 84 8.60 13.07 -15.23
CA ASN A 84 8.76 13.29 -16.66
C ASN A 84 10.22 13.24 -17.14
N ILE A 85 11.18 13.21 -16.21
CA ILE A 85 12.62 13.09 -16.47
C ILE A 85 13.21 12.05 -15.50
N PRO A 86 14.40 11.50 -15.76
CA PRO A 86 15.11 10.70 -14.77
C PRO A 86 15.36 11.50 -13.48
N VAL A 87 15.15 10.88 -12.33
CA VAL A 87 15.25 11.52 -11.00
C VAL A 87 16.01 10.62 -10.02
N LYS A 88 16.54 11.25 -8.97
CA LYS A 88 17.11 10.56 -7.82
C LYS A 88 16.14 10.67 -6.65
N VAL A 89 15.54 9.54 -6.26
CA VAL A 89 14.58 9.51 -5.15
C VAL A 89 15.32 9.33 -3.83
N PHE A 90 15.07 10.23 -2.89
CA PHE A 90 15.51 10.14 -1.50
C PHE A 90 14.35 9.71 -0.61
N ILE A 91 14.58 8.67 0.18
CA ILE A 91 13.72 8.25 1.28
C ILE A 91 14.35 8.74 2.58
N ILE A 92 13.59 9.52 3.33
CA ILE A 92 13.99 10.13 4.60
C ILE A 92 13.21 9.41 5.70
N ARG A 93 13.89 8.69 6.58
CA ARG A 93 13.23 7.97 7.67
C ARG A 93 13.88 8.25 9.02
N ASP A 94 13.12 8.03 10.07
CA ASP A 94 13.65 8.06 11.43
C ASP A 94 14.63 6.90 11.60
N ALA A 95 15.84 7.19 12.06
CA ALA A 95 16.91 6.20 12.20
C ALA A 95 16.56 5.12 13.25
N SER A 96 15.66 5.41 14.19
CA SER A 96 15.15 4.43 15.15
C SER A 96 14.30 3.32 14.52
N MET A 97 13.88 3.48 13.26
CA MET A 97 13.10 2.47 12.53
C MET A 97 13.89 1.21 12.16
N GLY A 98 15.20 1.15 12.46
CA GLY A 98 16.01 -0.06 12.33
C GLY A 98 16.12 -0.54 10.88
N ASP A 99 15.63 -1.75 10.58
CA ASP A 99 15.61 -2.32 9.22
C ASP A 99 14.33 -2.00 8.42
N LYS A 100 13.42 -1.17 8.94
CA LYS A 100 12.20 -0.75 8.23
C LYS A 100 12.46 0.48 7.34
N PRO A 101 11.80 0.61 6.18
CA PRO A 101 10.95 -0.38 5.54
C PRO A 101 11.71 -1.59 5.01
N PHE A 102 11.07 -2.76 5.07
CA PHE A 102 11.70 -4.04 4.73
C PHE A 102 12.21 -4.13 3.28
N TRP A 103 11.60 -3.35 2.39
CA TRP A 103 11.79 -3.39 0.95
C TRP A 103 12.94 -2.51 0.45
N LEU A 104 13.52 -1.63 1.27
CA LEU A 104 14.56 -0.70 0.80
C LEU A 104 15.76 -1.45 0.22
N LYS A 105 16.33 -2.37 1.01
CA LYS A 105 17.48 -3.18 0.61
C LYS A 105 17.14 -4.09 -0.58
N GLU A 106 15.97 -4.75 -0.54
CA GLU A 106 15.51 -5.64 -1.61
C GLU A 106 15.29 -4.90 -2.93
N ARG A 107 14.89 -3.63 -2.87
CA ARG A 107 14.67 -2.77 -4.04
C ARG A 107 15.86 -1.90 -4.36
N GLU A 108 17.05 -2.26 -3.88
CA GLU A 108 18.34 -1.65 -4.25
C GLU A 108 18.47 -0.16 -3.89
N PHE A 109 17.68 0.32 -2.92
CA PHE A 109 17.98 1.61 -2.31
C PHE A 109 19.29 1.48 -1.55
N LYS A 110 20.17 2.47 -1.72
CA LYS A 110 21.46 2.49 -1.05
C LYS A 110 21.40 3.47 0.12
N PRO A 111 21.90 3.10 1.31
CA PRO A 111 22.02 4.06 2.40
C PRO A 111 23.04 5.12 2.00
N LEU A 112 22.73 6.39 2.27
CA LEU A 112 23.65 7.50 2.00
C LEU A 112 24.84 7.51 2.99
N GLY A 113 24.70 6.79 4.12
CA GLY A 113 25.75 6.70 5.15
C GLY A 113 25.91 7.96 6.01
N LEU A 114 25.02 8.95 5.84
CA LEU A 114 25.02 10.20 6.58
C LEU A 114 23.91 10.18 7.64
N LYS A 115 24.23 10.60 8.87
CA LYS A 115 23.27 10.80 9.95
C LYS A 115 22.96 12.28 10.08
N PHE A 116 21.69 12.64 10.05
CA PHE A 116 21.24 14.02 10.22
C PHE A 116 20.31 14.14 11.40
N LYS A 117 20.20 15.34 11.98
CA LYS A 117 19.17 15.68 12.95
C LYS A 117 18.16 16.64 12.34
N ILE A 118 16.89 16.25 12.34
CA ILE A 118 15.77 17.11 11.93
C ILE A 118 14.80 17.21 13.10
N GLN A 119 14.54 18.42 13.59
CA GLN A 119 13.62 18.67 14.72
C GLN A 119 13.89 17.73 15.92
N ASN A 120 15.16 17.58 16.29
CA ASN A 120 15.64 16.73 17.38
C ASN A 120 15.46 15.20 17.18
N ARG A 121 15.13 14.74 15.97
CA ARG A 121 15.13 13.31 15.59
C ARG A 121 16.32 12.98 14.72
N ASP A 122 16.95 11.83 14.99
CA ASP A 122 17.96 11.27 14.11
C ASP A 122 17.27 10.68 12.88
N VAL A 123 17.69 11.10 11.70
CA VAL A 123 17.17 10.59 10.42
C VAL A 123 18.31 10.05 9.58
N ASP A 124 17.99 9.06 8.76
CA ASP A 124 18.87 8.56 7.71
C ASP A 124 18.20 8.65 6.34
N PHE A 125 19.05 8.56 5.31
CA PHE A 125 18.67 8.75 3.93
C PHE A 125 19.01 7.51 3.12
N TRP A 126 18.07 7.11 2.28
CA TRP A 126 18.22 6.03 1.33
C TRP A 126 17.92 6.53 -0.07
N VAL A 127 18.71 6.12 -1.05
CA VAL A 127 18.67 6.72 -2.39
C VAL A 127 18.61 5.68 -3.49
N LYS A 128 17.84 5.97 -4.54
CA LYS A 128 17.77 5.20 -5.78
C LYS A 128 17.48 6.10 -6.98
N ASP A 129 18.14 5.81 -8.10
CA ASP A 129 17.86 6.46 -9.38
C ASP A 129 16.67 5.79 -10.08
N PHE A 130 15.79 6.61 -10.65
CA PHE A 130 14.64 6.19 -11.44
C PHE A 130 14.67 6.87 -12.81
N ASN A 131 14.30 6.14 -13.85
CA ASN A 131 14.05 6.73 -15.17
C ASN A 131 12.74 7.52 -15.16
N ALA A 132 12.52 8.33 -16.20
CA ALA A 132 11.22 8.94 -16.45
C ALA A 132 10.13 7.85 -16.47
N GLY A 133 8.99 8.11 -15.82
CA GLY A 133 7.89 7.16 -15.70
C GLY A 133 7.27 7.13 -14.32
N ARG A 134 6.60 6.00 -14.01
CA ARG A 134 5.96 5.77 -12.71
C ARG A 134 7.00 5.35 -11.68
N VAL A 135 7.04 6.05 -10.57
CA VAL A 135 7.73 5.67 -9.34
C VAL A 135 6.71 5.08 -8.37
N SER A 136 7.06 3.95 -7.77
CA SER A 136 6.21 3.16 -6.87
C SER A 136 7.03 2.80 -5.64
N LEU A 137 6.51 3.09 -4.44
CA LEU A 137 7.16 2.91 -3.13
C LEU A 137 6.24 2.13 -2.18
N GLY A 138 6.86 1.34 -1.31
CA GLY A 138 6.14 0.43 -0.41
C GLY A 138 5.71 1.05 0.91
N ILE A 139 5.02 0.26 1.73
CA ILE A 139 4.58 0.65 3.07
C ILE A 139 5.76 1.02 3.96
N ASN A 140 5.54 1.86 4.95
CA ASN A 140 6.55 2.23 5.95
C ASN A 140 6.90 1.05 6.88
N SER A 141 5.93 0.21 7.22
CA SER A 141 6.11 -0.90 8.15
C SER A 141 4.99 -1.93 8.05
N LEU A 142 5.33 -3.18 8.39
CA LEU A 142 4.36 -4.27 8.56
C LEU A 142 3.63 -4.24 9.92
N SER A 143 4.13 -3.48 10.92
CA SER A 143 3.51 -3.40 12.26
C SER A 143 2.50 -2.26 12.42
N GLY A 144 2.35 -1.38 11.43
CA GLY A 144 1.34 -0.30 11.42
C GLY A 144 1.55 0.89 12.36
N ASN A 145 2.47 0.80 13.34
CA ASN A 145 2.68 1.85 14.37
C ASN A 145 3.96 2.69 14.18
N ASP A 146 4.55 2.70 12.99
CA ASP A 146 5.79 3.44 12.73
C ASP A 146 5.52 4.77 12.03
N HIS A 147 6.42 5.74 12.23
CA HIS A 147 6.38 7.00 11.48
C HIS A 147 6.42 6.75 9.98
N HIS A 148 5.72 7.59 9.21
CA HIS A 148 5.87 7.60 7.76
C HIS A 148 7.24 8.16 7.38
N TYR A 149 7.84 7.57 6.35
CA TYR A 149 9.03 8.14 5.72
C TYR A 149 8.63 9.32 4.83
N GLY A 150 9.53 10.29 4.70
CA GLY A 150 9.45 11.37 3.71
C GLY A 150 10.04 10.94 2.38
N VAL A 151 9.58 11.57 1.30
CA VAL A 151 10.10 11.38 -0.06
C VAL A 151 10.55 12.74 -0.61
N ALA A 152 11.76 12.78 -1.18
CA ALA A 152 12.29 13.94 -1.89
C ALA A 152 12.92 13.51 -3.23
N LEU A 153 13.02 14.45 -4.17
CA LEU A 153 13.50 14.27 -5.55
C LEU A 153 14.57 15.31 -5.88
#